data_AF-A0A938JED7-F1
#
_entry.id   AF-A0A938JED7-F1
#
_cell.length_a   1.000
_cell.length_b   1.000
_cell.length_c   1.000
_cell.angle_alpha   90.00
_cell.angle_beta   90.00
_cell.angle_gamma   90.00
#
_symmetry.space_group_name_H-M   'P 1'
#
loop_
_entity.id
_entity.type
_entity.pdbx_description
1 polymer ?
#
loop_
_entity_poly.entity_id
_entity_poly.type
_entity_poly.pdbx_seq_one_letter_code
_entity_poly.pdbx_strand_id
1 'polypeptide(L)'
;MTSWDARLLARYALPGFVGSLILAAGALGVGWLPLTGGLVDFVGVDMLRDTTAGLLLSRAFVFVGVALLLQAWLILGHDLLAGPDDPHSLRGVSPRTLVAVLIAWVAPLVLAPPLFSRDVYSYFAQGRVLAAGQDPYETGVAVVDGWFEDGVDPMWAETPTPYGPFWLLLARGVANFAPDQPALAALVFRLAALAGLALLVIYLPRLASAHGINPAAALWLGVLNPLVVMHVVSGAHNDALMIGLIVMGF
;
A
#
# COMPACT_ATOMS: atom_id res chain seq x y z
N MET A 1 -26.91 14.87 5.65
CA MET A 1 -25.74 14.48 6.46
C MET A 1 -26.10 14.67 7.91
N THR A 2 -26.01 13.62 8.72
CA THR A 2 -26.19 13.75 10.18
C THR A 2 -24.97 14.50 10.75
N SER A 3 -25.11 15.11 11.94
CA SER A 3 -23.99 15.77 12.63
C SER A 3 -22.82 14.81 12.92
N TRP A 4 -23.10 13.51 12.99
CA TRP A 4 -22.12 12.43 13.13
C TRP A 4 -21.26 12.25 11.88
N ASP A 5 -21.86 12.29 10.68
CA ASP A 5 -21.11 12.14 9.42
C ASP A 5 -20.09 13.27 9.24
N ALA A 6 -20.48 14.51 9.55
CA ALA A 6 -19.60 15.67 9.42
C ALA A 6 -18.42 15.61 10.40
N ARG A 7 -18.64 15.17 11.63
CA ARG A 7 -17.57 15.00 12.63
C ARG A 7 -16.58 13.92 12.24
N LEU A 8 -17.07 12.77 11.76
CA LEU A 8 -16.22 11.68 11.32
C LEU A 8 -15.33 12.09 10.14
N LEU A 9 -15.93 12.78 9.17
CA LEU A 9 -15.21 13.30 8.02
C LEU A 9 -14.13 14.30 8.45
N ALA A 10 -14.49 15.31 9.25
CA ALA A 10 -13.57 16.38 9.62
C ALA A 10 -12.45 15.92 10.56
N ARG A 11 -12.73 15.01 11.50
CA ARG A 11 -11.77 14.61 12.55
C ARG A 11 -10.86 13.47 12.14
N TYR A 12 -11.33 12.53 11.31
CA TYR A 12 -10.59 11.31 10.99
C TYR A 12 -10.30 11.18 9.49
N ALA A 13 -11.32 11.28 8.64
CA ALA A 13 -11.15 11.03 7.21
C ALA A 13 -10.31 12.11 6.51
N LEU A 14 -10.64 13.39 6.73
CA LEU A 14 -9.99 14.52 6.07
C LEU A 14 -8.51 14.67 6.46
N PRO A 15 -8.10 14.63 7.75
CA PRO A 15 -6.68 14.77 8.09
C PRO A 15 -5.81 13.65 7.49
N GLY A 16 -6.28 12.40 7.53
CA GLY A 16 -5.55 11.30 6.91
C GLY A 16 -5.60 11.30 5.38
N PHE A 17 -6.69 11.77 4.76
CA PHE A 17 -6.74 12.04 3.31
C PHE A 17 -5.71 13.09 2.91
N VAL A 18 -5.64 14.21 3.64
CA VAL A 18 -4.65 15.27 3.39
C VAL A 18 -3.23 14.74 3.59
N GLY A 19 -2.96 14.00 4.66
CA GLY A 19 -1.67 13.36 4.89
C GLY A 19 -1.28 12.41 3.75
N SER A 20 -2.23 11.60 3.27
CA SER A 20 -2.03 10.66 2.18
C SER A 20 -1.86 11.34 0.82
N LEU A 21 -2.53 12.47 0.60
CA LEU A 21 -2.37 13.29 -0.60
C LEU A 21 -0.99 13.97 -0.63
N ILE A 22 -0.51 14.47 0.50
CA ILE A 22 0.84 15.02 0.63
C ILE A 22 1.88 13.90 0.42
N LEU A 23 1.65 12.70 0.98
CA LEU A 23 2.48 11.52 0.71
C LEU A 23 2.53 11.19 -0.78
N ALA A 24 1.37 11.14 -1.45
CA ALA A 24 1.27 10.87 -2.88
C ALA A 24 2.03 11.93 -3.72
N ALA A 25 1.96 13.20 -3.33
CA ALA A 25 2.73 14.27 -3.97
C ALA A 25 4.24 14.09 -3.75
N GLY A 26 4.67 13.75 -2.54
CA GLY A 26 6.08 13.43 -2.26
C GLY A 26 6.60 12.21 -3.03
N ALA A 27 5.74 11.20 -3.24
CA ALA A 27 6.08 10.01 -4.02
C ALA A 27 6.46 10.31 -5.48
N LEU A 28 5.99 11.40 -6.06
CA LEU A 28 6.42 11.81 -7.41
C LEU A 28 7.93 12.09 -7.46
N GLY A 29 8.49 12.72 -6.43
CA GLY A 29 9.91 13.07 -6.37
C GLY A 29 10.83 12.00 -5.78
N VAL A 30 10.33 11.16 -4.86
CA VAL A 30 11.18 10.16 -4.17
C VAL A 30 10.67 8.72 -4.22
N GLY A 31 9.46 8.49 -4.75
CA GLY A 31 8.95 7.15 -4.96
C GLY A 31 9.68 6.44 -6.09
N TRP A 32 9.58 5.12 -6.08
CA TRP A 32 10.22 4.26 -7.05
C TRP A 32 9.42 4.23 -8.35
N LEU A 33 10.09 4.50 -9.46
CA LEU A 33 9.56 4.38 -10.80
C LEU A 33 10.54 3.52 -11.60
N PRO A 34 10.07 2.73 -12.58
CA PRO A 34 10.96 2.07 -13.53
C PRO A 34 11.78 3.13 -14.27
N LEU A 35 13.01 2.76 -14.67
CA LEU A 35 13.87 3.66 -15.46
C LEU A 35 13.35 3.84 -16.88
N THR A 36 12.50 2.92 -17.33
CA THR A 36 11.84 2.95 -18.64
C THR A 36 10.33 3.21 -18.48
N GLY A 37 9.84 4.34 -19.00
CA GLY A 37 8.40 4.63 -19.11
C GLY A 37 8.02 6.11 -18.96
N GLY A 38 6.92 6.52 -19.60
CA GLY A 38 6.57 7.94 -19.77
C GLY A 38 6.13 8.72 -18.52
N LEU A 39 6.03 8.09 -17.34
CA LEU A 39 5.66 8.78 -16.09
C LEU A 39 6.84 9.56 -15.50
N VAL A 40 8.07 9.07 -15.70
CA VAL A 40 9.28 9.80 -15.26
C VAL A 40 9.46 11.04 -16.12
N ASP A 41 9.16 10.95 -17.43
CA ASP A 41 9.36 12.01 -18.45
C ASP A 41 8.39 13.21 -18.37
N PHE A 42 7.54 13.30 -17.34
CA PHE A 42 6.69 14.49 -17.15
C PHE A 42 7.52 15.60 -16.49
N VAL A 43 7.59 16.77 -17.14
CA VAL A 43 8.40 17.94 -16.69
C VAL A 43 8.26 18.28 -15.19
N GLY A 44 7.07 18.14 -14.62
CA GLY A 44 6.84 18.40 -13.19
C GLY A 44 7.46 17.33 -12.26
N VAL A 45 7.55 16.09 -12.72
CA VAL A 45 8.19 14.97 -12.02
C VAL A 45 9.72 15.11 -12.11
N ASP A 46 10.27 15.43 -13.29
CA ASP A 46 11.71 15.68 -13.47
C ASP A 46 12.24 16.76 -12.52
N MET A 47 11.54 17.90 -12.40
CA MET A 47 11.93 18.97 -11.47
C MET A 47 11.98 18.50 -10.02
N LEU A 48 11.07 17.61 -9.60
CA LEU A 48 11.04 17.06 -8.25
C LEU A 48 12.16 16.04 -8.00
N ARG A 49 12.59 15.31 -9.03
CA ARG A 49 13.57 14.22 -8.94
C ARG A 49 15.01 14.67 -9.16
N ASP A 50 15.22 15.65 -10.05
CA ASP A 50 16.55 16.01 -10.55
C ASP A 50 17.14 17.25 -9.87
N THR A 51 16.33 18.03 -9.13
CA THR A 51 16.81 19.21 -8.41
C THR A 51 16.93 18.96 -6.91
N THR A 52 17.96 19.53 -6.27
CA THR A 52 18.13 19.45 -4.81
C THR A 52 16.91 19.99 -4.06
N ALA A 53 16.34 21.11 -4.54
CA ALA A 53 15.15 21.70 -3.93
C ALA A 53 13.91 20.80 -4.07
N GLY A 54 13.70 20.22 -5.25
CA GLY A 54 12.61 19.26 -5.50
C GLY A 54 12.71 18.02 -4.62
N LEU A 55 13.91 17.46 -4.47
CA LEU A 55 14.15 16.31 -3.60
C LEU A 55 13.91 16.63 -2.13
N LEU A 56 14.39 17.78 -1.64
CA LEU A 56 14.15 18.21 -0.26
C LEU A 56 12.65 18.44 0.00
N LEU A 57 11.94 19.08 -0.94
CA LEU A 57 10.50 19.30 -0.85
C LEU A 57 9.74 17.97 -0.81
N SER A 58 10.08 17.03 -1.70
CA SER A 58 9.45 15.72 -1.79
C SER A 58 9.68 14.88 -0.51
N ARG A 59 10.89 14.91 0.05
CA ARG A 59 11.19 14.30 1.36
C ARG A 59 10.39 14.94 2.48
N ALA A 60 10.32 16.27 2.51
CA ALA A 60 9.52 16.99 3.50
C ALA A 60 8.03 16.62 3.40
N PHE A 61 7.48 16.50 2.19
CA PHE A 61 6.12 16.01 1.96
C PHE A 61 5.93 14.60 2.51
N VAL A 62 6.86 13.67 2.25
CA VAL A 62 6.79 12.33 2.83
C VAL A 62 6.73 12.40 4.36
N PHE A 63 7.67 13.10 5.02
CA PHE A 63 7.67 13.19 6.48
C PHE A 63 6.40 13.84 7.05
N VAL A 64 5.94 14.95 6.46
CA VAL A 64 4.72 15.65 6.90
C VAL A 64 3.48 14.77 6.69
N GLY A 65 3.37 14.12 5.55
CA GLY A 65 2.24 13.25 5.24
C GLY A 65 2.18 12.01 6.14
N VAL A 66 3.33 11.39 6.45
CA VAL A 66 3.41 10.31 7.46
C VAL A 66 2.98 10.84 8.83
N ALA A 67 3.47 12.00 9.26
CA ALA A 67 3.13 12.57 10.56
C ALA A 67 1.63 12.86 10.70
N LEU A 68 1.00 13.41 9.66
CA LEU A 68 -0.45 13.67 9.64
C LEU A 68 -1.27 12.38 9.64
N LEU A 69 -0.86 11.36 8.86
CA LEU A 69 -1.53 10.07 8.84
C LEU A 69 -1.42 9.36 10.21
N LEU A 70 -0.25 9.40 10.83
CA LEU A 70 -0.02 8.88 12.17
C LEU A 70 -0.85 9.61 13.22
N GLN A 71 -0.89 10.95 13.16
CA GLN A 71 -1.73 11.75 14.04
C GLN A 71 -3.20 11.39 13.91
N ALA A 72 -3.73 11.28 12.67
CA ALA A 72 -5.11 10.90 12.42
C ALA A 72 -5.42 9.50 12.97
N TRP A 73 -4.49 8.55 12.84
CA TRP A 73 -4.61 7.20 13.39
C TRP A 73 -4.58 7.15 14.91
N LEU A 74 -3.73 7.94 15.55
CA LEU A 74 -3.67 8.06 17.02
C LEU A 74 -4.94 8.68 17.59
N ILE A 75 -5.47 9.73 16.96
CA ILE A 75 -6.74 10.36 17.37
C ILE A 75 -7.91 9.37 17.22
N LEU A 76 -8.00 8.68 16.07
CA LEU A 76 -9.02 7.67 15.84
C LEU A 76 -8.94 6.53 16.88
N GLY A 77 -7.72 6.09 17.20
CA GLY A 77 -7.48 5.04 18.20
C GLY A 77 -7.85 5.46 19.61
N HIS A 78 -7.43 6.65 20.01
CA HIS A 78 -7.82 7.25 21.29
C HIS A 78 -9.33 7.26 21.44
N ASP A 79 -10.04 7.77 20.43
CA ASP A 79 -11.50 7.92 20.47
C ASP A 79 -12.23 6.56 20.41
N LEU A 80 -11.67 5.54 19.74
CA LEU A 80 -12.18 4.16 19.75
C LEU A 80 -12.03 3.45 21.10
N LEU A 81 -10.97 3.78 21.84
CA LEU A 81 -10.66 3.19 23.15
C LEU A 81 -11.21 4.02 24.32
N ALA A 82 -11.70 5.23 24.04
CA ALA A 82 -12.19 6.16 25.04
C ALA A 82 -13.39 5.62 25.83
N GLY A 83 -13.47 6.03 27.10
CA GLY A 83 -14.57 5.68 28.00
C GLY A 83 -15.92 6.24 27.55
N PRO A 84 -17.03 5.77 28.15
CA PRO A 84 -18.38 6.19 27.77
C PRO A 84 -18.66 7.67 28.05
N ASP A 85 -17.90 8.29 28.97
CA ASP A 85 -18.06 9.69 29.35
C ASP A 85 -17.26 10.65 28.45
N ASP A 86 -16.46 10.13 27.52
CA ASP A 86 -15.70 10.95 26.58
C ASP A 86 -16.61 11.48 25.46
N PRO A 87 -16.64 12.81 25.20
CA PRO A 87 -17.50 13.42 24.19
C PRO A 87 -17.17 13.00 22.75
N HIS A 88 -16.01 12.40 22.52
CA HIS A 88 -15.53 11.88 21.24
C HIS A 88 -15.55 10.35 21.17
N SER A 89 -16.03 9.65 22.21
CA SER A 89 -16.05 8.19 22.23
C SER A 89 -16.71 7.60 20.98
N LEU A 90 -15.98 6.72 20.32
CA LEU A 90 -16.44 5.88 19.21
C LEU A 90 -16.75 4.45 19.68
N ARG A 91 -16.99 4.27 20.98
CA ARG A 91 -17.34 2.97 21.53
C ARG A 91 -18.64 2.44 20.89
N GLY A 92 -18.59 1.21 20.37
CA GLY A 92 -19.72 0.60 19.68
C GLY A 92 -19.95 1.10 18.25
N VAL A 93 -19.03 1.92 17.68
CA VAL A 93 -19.11 2.32 16.28
C VAL A 93 -19.07 1.08 15.38
N SER A 94 -19.86 1.11 14.30
CA SER A 94 -19.87 0.04 13.32
C SER A 94 -18.53 -0.01 12.57
N PRO A 95 -17.94 -1.20 12.35
CA PRO A 95 -16.78 -1.39 11.47
C PRO A 95 -16.96 -0.77 10.08
N ARG A 96 -18.19 -0.74 9.55
CA ARG A 96 -18.50 -0.15 8.24
C ARG A 96 -18.16 1.34 8.17
N THR A 97 -18.30 2.04 9.28
CA THR A 97 -18.00 3.48 9.37
C THR A 97 -16.51 3.74 9.21
N LEU A 98 -15.66 2.82 9.68
CA LEU A 98 -14.21 2.90 9.52
C LEU A 98 -13.75 2.64 8.08
N VAL A 99 -14.55 1.92 7.28
CA VAL A 99 -14.24 1.68 5.86
C VAL A 99 -14.21 2.98 5.06
N ALA A 100 -15.10 3.93 5.36
CA ALA A 100 -15.08 5.24 4.69
C ALA A 100 -13.80 6.03 5.00
N VAL A 101 -13.32 5.95 6.26
CA VAL A 101 -12.03 6.54 6.67
C VAL A 101 -10.88 5.87 5.93
N LEU A 102 -10.88 4.54 5.85
CA LEU A 102 -9.86 3.78 5.14
C LEU A 102 -9.81 4.15 3.65
N ILE A 103 -10.96 4.21 2.98
CA ILE A 103 -11.04 4.60 1.57
C ILE A 103 -10.45 6.00 1.37
N ALA A 104 -10.78 6.95 2.25
CA ALA A 104 -10.24 8.31 2.18
C ALA A 104 -8.70 8.33 2.32
N TRP A 105 -8.13 7.52 3.22
CA TRP A 105 -6.68 7.48 3.41
C TRP A 105 -5.96 6.74 2.27
N VAL A 106 -6.57 5.68 1.76
CA VAL A 106 -5.97 4.83 0.72
C VAL A 106 -6.05 5.48 -0.66
N ALA A 107 -7.15 6.18 -0.98
CA ALA A 107 -7.44 6.65 -2.34
C ALA A 107 -6.31 7.46 -3.01
N PRO A 108 -5.67 8.45 -2.33
CA PRO A 108 -4.58 9.20 -2.95
C PRO A 108 -3.35 8.34 -3.29
N LEU A 109 -3.12 7.26 -2.54
CA LEU A 109 -1.91 6.44 -2.66
C LEU A 109 -2.02 5.35 -3.73
N VAL A 110 -3.24 5.02 -4.19
CA VAL A 110 -3.45 3.96 -5.19
C VAL A 110 -2.72 4.25 -6.51
N LEU A 111 -2.68 5.53 -6.89
CA LEU A 111 -2.04 5.99 -8.13
C LEU A 111 -0.65 6.58 -7.90
N ALA A 112 -0.20 6.65 -6.65
CA ALA A 112 1.12 7.17 -6.33
C ALA A 112 2.21 6.17 -6.73
N PRO A 113 3.41 6.65 -7.11
CA PRO A 113 4.59 5.78 -7.19
C PRO A 113 4.80 5.02 -5.87
N PRO A 114 5.24 3.74 -5.92
CA PRO A 114 5.59 2.99 -4.72
C PRO A 114 6.57 3.76 -3.82
N LEU A 115 6.19 3.96 -2.57
CA LEU A 115 7.09 4.49 -1.53
C LEU A 115 7.69 3.33 -0.72
N PHE A 116 8.85 3.58 -0.13
CA PHE A 116 9.52 2.74 0.88
C PHE A 116 10.06 1.38 0.39
N SER A 117 9.52 0.77 -0.67
CA SER A 117 10.03 -0.49 -1.23
C SER A 117 9.95 -0.54 -2.77
N ARG A 118 10.85 -1.32 -3.37
CA ARG A 118 10.93 -1.65 -4.81
C ARG A 118 10.39 -3.05 -5.13
N ASP A 119 9.90 -3.79 -4.13
CA ASP A 119 9.56 -5.22 -4.26
C ASP A 119 8.54 -5.51 -5.36
N VAL A 120 7.68 -4.54 -5.66
CA VAL A 120 6.71 -4.67 -6.76
C VAL A 120 7.36 -4.94 -8.11
N TYR A 121 8.55 -4.40 -8.36
CA TYR A 121 9.33 -4.65 -9.57
C TYR A 121 10.05 -5.99 -9.51
N SER A 122 10.47 -6.44 -8.32
CA SER A 122 10.95 -7.80 -8.10
C SER A 122 9.87 -8.83 -8.39
N TYR A 123 8.60 -8.57 -8.03
CA TYR A 123 7.49 -9.47 -8.39
C TYR A 123 7.34 -9.59 -9.92
N PHE A 124 7.40 -8.47 -10.63
CA PHE A 124 7.34 -8.45 -12.08
C PHE A 124 8.49 -9.26 -12.70
N ALA A 125 9.72 -8.98 -12.28
CA ALA A 125 10.90 -9.67 -12.81
C ALA A 125 10.91 -11.17 -12.47
N GLN A 126 10.48 -11.58 -11.28
CA GLN A 126 10.30 -13.00 -10.93
C GLN A 126 9.24 -13.67 -11.83
N GLY A 127 8.16 -12.96 -12.16
CA GLY A 127 7.18 -13.40 -13.14
C GLY A 127 7.80 -13.62 -14.52
N ARG A 128 8.71 -12.74 -14.95
CA ARG A 128 9.47 -12.87 -16.20
C ARG A 128 10.43 -14.06 -16.19
N VAL A 129 11.14 -14.30 -15.09
CA VAL A 129 12.00 -15.49 -14.91
C VAL A 129 11.18 -16.77 -15.13
N LEU A 130 10.04 -16.89 -14.46
CA LEU A 130 9.16 -18.05 -14.62
C LEU A 130 8.53 -18.12 -16.02
N ALA A 131 8.22 -16.98 -16.64
CA ALA A 131 7.72 -16.92 -18.02
C ALA A 131 8.76 -17.42 -19.04
N ALA A 132 10.05 -17.17 -18.78
CA ALA A 132 11.18 -17.64 -19.58
C ALA A 132 11.52 -19.12 -19.37
N GLY A 133 10.77 -19.84 -18.52
CA GLY A 133 11.00 -21.25 -18.23
C GLY A 133 12.18 -21.53 -17.30
N GLN A 134 12.72 -20.49 -16.64
CA GLN A 134 13.74 -20.62 -15.61
C GLN A 134 13.09 -20.92 -14.25
N ASP A 135 13.85 -21.49 -13.32
CA ASP A 135 13.40 -21.75 -11.94
C ASP A 135 13.75 -20.55 -11.03
N PRO A 136 12.75 -19.76 -10.56
CA PRO A 136 12.99 -18.65 -9.65
C PRO A 136 13.45 -19.07 -8.24
N TYR A 137 13.40 -20.36 -7.91
CA TYR A 137 13.91 -20.91 -6.65
C TYR A 137 15.41 -21.24 -6.71
N GLU A 138 15.97 -21.39 -7.90
CA GLU A 138 17.39 -21.63 -8.10
C GLU A 138 18.14 -20.38 -8.59
N THR A 139 17.43 -19.44 -9.20
CA THR A 139 18.03 -18.25 -9.83
C THR A 139 17.36 -16.96 -9.39
N GLY A 140 18.16 -15.89 -9.30
CA GLY A 140 17.67 -14.52 -9.12
C GLY A 140 17.11 -13.93 -10.42
N VAL A 141 16.66 -12.68 -10.34
CA VAL A 141 16.07 -11.95 -11.47
C VAL A 141 17.10 -11.40 -12.46
N ALA A 142 18.39 -11.45 -12.13
CA ALA A 142 19.48 -11.02 -13.02
C ALA A 142 19.57 -11.83 -14.32
N VAL A 143 18.93 -13.00 -14.37
CA VAL A 143 18.91 -13.89 -15.55
C VAL A 143 18.00 -13.40 -16.68
N VAL A 144 17.14 -12.41 -16.45
CA VAL A 144 16.29 -11.81 -17.49
C VAL A 144 16.78 -10.41 -17.85
N ASP A 145 16.85 -10.11 -19.15
CA ASP A 145 17.32 -8.82 -19.65
C ASP A 145 16.44 -7.66 -19.13
N GLY A 146 17.03 -6.48 -18.91
CA GLY A 146 16.27 -5.29 -18.51
C GLY A 146 15.77 -5.29 -17.06
N TRP A 147 16.17 -6.28 -16.23
CA TRP A 147 15.69 -6.39 -14.85
C TRP A 147 15.97 -5.13 -14.00
N PHE A 148 17.09 -4.46 -14.23
CA PHE A 148 17.46 -3.26 -13.49
C PHE A 148 16.63 -2.05 -13.93
N GLU A 149 16.44 -1.91 -15.24
CA GLU A 149 15.62 -0.89 -15.89
C GLU A 149 14.15 -1.00 -15.48
N ASP A 150 13.67 -2.23 -15.27
CA ASP A 150 12.33 -2.53 -14.74
C ASP A 150 12.11 -1.98 -13.33
N GLY A 151 13.17 -1.56 -12.63
CA GLY A 151 13.09 -0.90 -11.33
C GLY A 151 13.36 -1.83 -10.15
N VAL A 152 13.85 -3.05 -10.37
CA VAL A 152 14.28 -3.97 -9.31
C VAL A 152 15.40 -3.35 -8.47
N ASP A 153 15.39 -3.63 -7.16
CA ASP A 153 16.51 -3.29 -6.28
C ASP A 153 17.73 -4.20 -6.58
N PRO A 154 18.92 -3.66 -6.92
CA PRO A 154 20.12 -4.46 -7.16
C PRO A 154 20.49 -5.41 -6.03
N MET A 155 20.11 -5.11 -4.78
CA MET A 155 20.34 -5.99 -3.64
C MET A 155 19.65 -7.36 -3.82
N TRP A 156 18.57 -7.42 -4.59
CA TRP A 156 17.79 -8.63 -4.84
C TRP A 156 18.10 -9.31 -6.19
N ALA A 157 19.04 -8.79 -6.98
CA ALA A 157 19.28 -9.23 -8.34
C ALA A 157 19.58 -10.73 -8.46
N GLU A 158 20.44 -11.26 -7.59
CA GLU A 158 20.89 -12.66 -7.61
C GLU A 158 20.16 -13.55 -6.59
N THR A 159 19.19 -12.98 -5.85
CA THR A 159 18.53 -13.68 -4.74
C THR A 159 17.31 -14.47 -5.26
N PRO A 160 17.25 -15.80 -5.03
CA PRO A 160 16.07 -16.59 -5.35
C PRO A 160 14.82 -16.09 -4.61
N THR A 161 13.65 -16.38 -5.18
CA THR A 161 12.39 -15.89 -4.62
C THR A 161 12.06 -16.54 -3.27
N PRO A 162 11.62 -15.76 -2.26
CA PRO A 162 11.06 -16.31 -1.02
C PRO A 162 9.58 -16.70 -1.15
N TYR A 163 8.95 -16.44 -2.30
CA TYR A 163 7.50 -16.54 -2.44
C TYR A 163 7.01 -17.92 -2.90
N GLY A 164 5.84 -18.31 -2.39
CA GLY A 164 5.20 -19.57 -2.74
C GLY A 164 4.73 -19.63 -4.19
N PRO A 165 4.49 -20.84 -4.73
CA PRO A 165 4.23 -21.06 -6.16
C PRO A 165 2.97 -20.35 -6.66
N PHE A 166 1.93 -20.21 -5.81
CA PHE A 166 0.74 -19.45 -6.17
C PHE A 166 1.05 -17.99 -6.52
N TRP A 167 1.90 -17.33 -5.72
CA TRP A 167 2.30 -15.95 -5.99
C TRP A 167 3.13 -15.85 -7.27
N LEU A 168 4.03 -16.81 -7.52
CA LEU A 168 4.83 -16.83 -8.75
C LEU A 168 3.99 -17.04 -10.01
N LEU A 169 2.94 -17.88 -9.93
CA LEU A 169 2.01 -18.05 -11.04
C LEU A 169 1.21 -16.77 -11.30
N LEU A 170 0.77 -16.08 -10.25
CA LEU A 170 0.14 -14.76 -10.37
C LEU A 170 1.11 -13.77 -11.01
N ALA A 171 2.35 -13.69 -10.51
CA ALA A 171 3.39 -12.81 -11.01
C ALA A 171 3.72 -13.06 -12.48
N ARG A 172 3.83 -14.34 -12.89
CA ARG A 172 3.96 -14.73 -14.31
C ARG A 172 2.76 -14.27 -15.14
N GLY A 173 1.55 -14.43 -14.63
CA GLY A 173 0.33 -13.94 -15.28
C GLY A 173 0.37 -12.42 -15.50
N VAL A 174 0.80 -11.66 -14.49
CA VAL A 174 0.98 -10.21 -14.58
C VAL A 174 2.08 -9.85 -15.57
N ALA A 175 3.23 -10.54 -15.54
CA ALA A 175 4.34 -10.31 -16.47
C ALA A 175 3.93 -10.53 -17.93
N ASN A 176 3.14 -11.58 -18.20
CA ASN A 176 2.59 -11.85 -19.54
C ASN A 176 1.52 -10.85 -19.96
N PHE A 177 0.76 -10.29 -19.01
CA PHE A 177 -0.28 -9.29 -19.29
C PHE A 177 0.30 -7.90 -19.58
N ALA A 178 1.37 -7.53 -18.88
CA ALA A 178 2.04 -6.23 -18.99
C ALA A 178 3.49 -6.38 -19.49
N PRO A 179 3.71 -6.98 -20.68
CA PRO A 179 5.07 -7.14 -21.22
C PRO A 179 5.70 -5.76 -21.40
N ASP A 180 6.96 -5.65 -20.98
CA ASP A 180 7.78 -4.43 -21.05
C ASP A 180 7.14 -3.19 -20.38
N GLN A 181 6.17 -3.41 -19.49
CA GLN A 181 5.41 -2.35 -18.81
C GLN A 181 5.42 -2.56 -17.29
N PRO A 182 6.60 -2.44 -16.63
CA PRO A 182 6.76 -2.63 -15.18
C PRO A 182 5.87 -1.71 -14.35
N ALA A 183 5.59 -0.49 -14.80
CA ALA A 183 4.66 0.43 -14.12
C ALA A 183 3.21 -0.09 -14.14
N LEU A 184 2.76 -0.66 -15.26
CA LEU A 184 1.44 -1.28 -15.37
C LEU A 184 1.36 -2.54 -14.51
N ALA A 185 2.40 -3.39 -14.54
CA ALA A 185 2.50 -4.56 -13.67
C ALA A 185 2.40 -4.17 -12.19
N ALA A 186 3.07 -3.10 -11.78
CA ALA A 186 2.98 -2.59 -10.42
C ALA A 186 1.57 -2.16 -10.02
N LEU A 187 0.81 -1.54 -10.93
CA LEU A 187 -0.60 -1.23 -10.69
C LEU A 187 -1.45 -2.50 -10.53
N VAL A 188 -1.21 -3.54 -11.34
CA VAL A 188 -1.92 -4.82 -11.23
C VAL A 188 -1.60 -5.52 -9.91
N PHE A 189 -0.34 -5.55 -9.47
CA PHE A 189 0.02 -6.07 -8.15
C PHE A 189 -0.61 -5.25 -7.02
N ARG A 190 -0.76 -3.93 -7.20
CA ARG A 190 -1.48 -3.10 -6.24
C ARG A 190 -2.96 -3.46 -6.16
N LEU A 191 -3.60 -3.84 -7.26
CA LEU A 191 -4.96 -4.38 -7.23
C LEU A 191 -5.05 -5.69 -6.44
N ALA A 192 -4.03 -6.56 -6.54
CA ALA A 192 -3.96 -7.78 -5.73
C ALA A 192 -3.79 -7.45 -4.23
N ALA A 193 -2.95 -6.48 -3.89
CA ALA A 193 -2.80 -5.98 -2.52
C ALA A 193 -4.12 -5.37 -1.98
N LEU A 194 -4.83 -4.59 -2.79
CA LEU A 194 -6.14 -4.03 -2.45
C LEU A 194 -7.22 -5.11 -2.29
N ALA A 195 -7.17 -6.19 -3.08
CA ALA A 195 -8.05 -7.34 -2.89
C ALA A 195 -7.77 -8.02 -1.54
N GLY A 196 -6.50 -8.20 -1.17
CA GLY A 196 -6.10 -8.66 0.15
C GLY A 196 -6.60 -7.75 1.28
N LEU A 197 -6.45 -6.44 1.12
CA LEU A 197 -6.97 -5.45 2.06
C LEU A 197 -8.51 -5.53 2.19
N ALA A 198 -9.23 -5.74 1.09
CA ALA A 198 -10.68 -5.94 1.11
C ALA A 198 -11.07 -7.21 1.88
N LEU A 199 -10.33 -8.31 1.72
CA LEU A 199 -10.53 -9.52 2.52
C LEU A 199 -10.32 -9.22 4.01
N LEU A 200 -9.27 -8.48 4.38
CA LEU A 200 -9.05 -8.07 5.77
C LEU A 200 -10.20 -7.22 6.31
N VAL A 201 -10.68 -6.24 5.54
CA VAL A 201 -11.84 -5.40 5.92
C VAL A 201 -13.09 -6.25 6.18
N ILE A 202 -13.29 -7.34 5.41
CA ILE A 202 -14.47 -8.20 5.52
C ILE A 202 -14.35 -9.20 6.68
N TYR A 203 -13.21 -9.88 6.77
CA TYR A 203 -13.05 -11.06 7.63
C TYR A 203 -12.37 -10.76 8.97
N LEU A 204 -11.51 -9.75 9.07
CA LEU A 204 -10.91 -9.38 10.37
C LEU A 204 -11.95 -8.99 11.43
N PRO A 205 -12.99 -8.19 11.13
CA PRO A 205 -14.05 -7.90 12.09
C PRO A 205 -14.81 -9.15 12.53
N ARG A 206 -15.01 -10.11 11.61
CA ARG A 206 -15.73 -11.36 11.89
C ARG A 206 -14.92 -12.25 12.83
N LEU A 207 -13.63 -12.40 12.53
CA LEU A 207 -12.68 -13.11 13.37
C LEU A 207 -12.61 -12.51 14.77
N ALA A 208 -12.50 -11.18 14.87
CA ALA A 208 -12.51 -10.46 16.13
C ALA A 208 -13.80 -10.73 16.93
N SER A 209 -14.98 -10.59 16.30
CA SER A 209 -16.27 -10.90 16.93
C SER A 209 -16.34 -12.33 17.44
N ALA A 210 -15.87 -13.31 16.67
CA ALA A 210 -15.87 -14.72 17.05
C ALA A 210 -15.03 -15.00 18.32
N HIS A 211 -14.08 -14.11 18.63
CA HIS A 211 -13.19 -14.22 19.79
C HIS A 211 -13.52 -13.19 20.89
N GLY A 212 -14.67 -12.52 20.81
CA GLY A 212 -15.09 -11.52 21.81
C GLY A 212 -14.25 -10.23 21.82
N ILE A 213 -13.48 -9.97 20.75
CA ILE A 213 -12.66 -8.77 20.57
C ILE A 213 -13.49 -7.70 19.84
N ASN A 214 -13.33 -6.43 20.21
CA ASN A 214 -14.01 -5.32 19.55
C ASN A 214 -13.63 -5.25 18.04
N PRO A 215 -14.59 -5.45 17.12
CA PRO A 215 -14.31 -5.52 15.68
C PRO A 215 -13.82 -4.19 15.08
N ALA A 216 -14.27 -3.05 15.61
CA ALA A 216 -13.84 -1.73 15.16
C ALA A 216 -12.39 -1.45 15.60
N ALA A 217 -12.02 -1.82 16.83
CA ALA A 217 -10.65 -1.72 17.30
C ALA A 217 -9.71 -2.64 16.51
N ALA A 218 -10.17 -3.85 16.16
CA ALA A 218 -9.41 -4.78 15.31
C ALA A 218 -9.13 -4.19 13.92
N LEU A 219 -10.12 -3.55 13.26
CA LEU A 219 -9.89 -2.86 11.99
C LEU A 219 -8.94 -1.67 12.13
N TRP A 220 -9.08 -0.87 13.19
CA TRP A 220 -8.21 0.26 13.45
C TRP A 220 -6.74 -0.16 13.56
N LEU A 221 -6.47 -1.21 14.33
CA LEU A 221 -5.11 -1.68 14.59
C LEU A 221 -4.54 -2.52 13.43
N GLY A 222 -5.36 -3.36 12.79
CA GLY A 222 -4.92 -4.34 11.81
C GLY A 222 -5.02 -3.90 10.34
N VAL A 223 -5.82 -2.88 10.03
CA VAL A 223 -6.10 -2.48 8.63
C VAL A 223 -5.85 -0.98 8.42
N LEU A 224 -6.45 -0.13 9.27
CA LEU A 224 -6.29 1.33 9.24
C LEU A 224 -4.93 1.81 9.77
N ASN A 225 -4.03 0.89 10.07
CA ASN A 225 -2.67 1.17 10.53
C ASN A 225 -1.89 1.91 9.43
N PRO A 226 -1.22 3.04 9.75
CA PRO A 226 -0.39 3.77 8.78
C PRO A 226 0.65 2.89 8.09
N LEU A 227 1.21 1.89 8.77
CA LEU A 227 2.14 0.93 8.15
C LEU A 227 1.46 0.09 7.07
N VAL A 228 0.22 -0.36 7.28
CA VAL A 228 -0.55 -1.07 6.25
C VAL A 228 -0.84 -0.14 5.09
N VAL A 229 -1.33 1.08 5.36
CA VAL A 229 -1.60 2.07 4.30
C VAL A 229 -0.34 2.39 3.48
N MET A 230 0.83 2.53 4.11
CA MET A 230 2.08 2.87 3.43
C MET A 230 2.73 1.66 2.74
N HIS A 231 2.87 0.53 3.41
CA HIS A 231 3.56 -0.64 2.84
C HIS A 231 2.66 -1.49 1.95
N VAL A 232 1.46 -1.85 2.42
CA VAL A 232 0.55 -2.70 1.64
C VAL A 232 0.01 -1.97 0.42
N VAL A 233 -0.50 -0.75 0.58
CA VAL A 233 -1.13 -0.04 -0.54
C VAL A 233 -0.10 0.67 -1.40
N SER A 234 0.68 1.61 -0.83
CA SER A 234 1.64 2.35 -1.66
C SER A 234 2.74 1.41 -2.17
N GLY A 235 3.34 0.58 -1.31
CA GLY A 235 4.35 -0.41 -1.71
C GLY A 235 3.82 -1.61 -2.51
N ALA A 236 2.50 -1.80 -2.63
CA ALA A 236 1.86 -2.92 -3.34
C ALA A 236 2.33 -4.31 -2.86
N HIS A 237 2.53 -4.45 -1.55
CA HIS A 237 3.06 -5.68 -0.95
C HIS A 237 2.09 -6.87 -1.05
N ASN A 238 2.64 -8.04 -1.37
CA ASN A 238 1.89 -9.29 -1.53
C ASN A 238 1.37 -9.87 -0.21
N ASP A 239 1.97 -9.48 0.91
CA ASP A 239 1.58 -9.86 2.27
C ASP A 239 0.09 -9.66 2.52
N ALA A 240 -0.51 -8.60 1.95
CA ALA A 240 -1.92 -8.32 2.14
C ALA A 240 -2.84 -9.39 1.56
N LEU A 241 -2.49 -9.93 0.39
CA LEU A 241 -3.25 -11.02 -0.21
C LEU A 241 -3.10 -12.29 0.62
N MET A 242 -1.88 -12.60 1.05
CA MET A 242 -1.59 -13.75 1.91
C MET A 242 -2.38 -13.67 3.22
N ILE A 243 -2.23 -12.58 3.98
CA ILE A 243 -2.89 -12.41 5.28
C ILE A 243 -4.42 -12.33 5.09
N GLY A 244 -4.89 -11.66 4.05
CA GLY A 244 -6.32 -11.59 3.71
C GLY A 244 -6.94 -12.96 3.48
N LEU A 245 -6.26 -13.85 2.74
CA LEU A 245 -6.70 -15.22 2.52
C LEU A 245 -6.63 -16.07 3.79
N ILE A 246 -5.59 -15.90 4.61
CA ILE A 246 -5.47 -16.58 5.90
C ILE A 246 -6.65 -16.20 6.80
N VAL A 247 -6.92 -14.90 6.98
CA VAL A 247 -8.00 -14.41 7.85
C VAL A 247 -9.39 -14.82 7.31
N MET A 248 -9.56 -14.91 6.00
CA MET A 248 -10.77 -15.45 5.37
C MET A 248 -11.02 -16.93 5.70
N GLY A 249 -9.96 -17.71 5.92
CA GLY A 249 -10.05 -19.14 6.20
C GLY A 249 -10.45 -19.50 7.64
N PHE A 250 -10.45 -18.54 8.56
CA PHE A 250 -10.94 -18.71 9.95
C PHE A 250 -12.46 -18.54 10.03
#